data_AF-A0A378AH62-F1
#
_entry.id   AF-A0A378AH62-F1
#
_cell.length_a   1.000
_cell.length_b   1.000
_cell.length_c   1.000
_cell.angle_alpha   90.00
_cell.angle_beta   90.00
_cell.angle_gamma   90.00
#
_symmetry.space_group_name_H-M   'P 1'
#
loop_
_entity.id
_entity.type
_entity.pdbx_description
1 polymer ?
#
loop_
_entity_poly.entity_id
_entity_poly.type
_entity_poly.pdbx_seq_one_letter_code
_entity_poly.pdbx_strand_id
1 'polypeptide(L)' 'MKQTVYTASPESQQIHVWSLEADGKLTLVQVVDAPGQVQPMVVSPTRNFCTLAFVRSFACWPIASRRITGR' A
#
# COMPACT_ATOMS: atom_id res chain seq x y z
N MET A 1 5.31 5.04 18.60
CA MET A 1 4.82 3.96 17.72
C MET A 1 4.91 4.44 16.29
N LYS A 2 5.41 3.65 15.33
CA LYS A 2 5.35 3.99 13.90
C LYS A 2 4.19 3.22 13.28
N GLN A 3 3.17 3.93 12.82
CA GLN A 3 2.01 3.34 12.14
C GLN A 3 2.05 3.75 10.67
N THR A 4 1.66 2.84 9.78
CA THR A 4 1.62 3.10 8.34
C THR A 4 0.24 2.73 7.84
N VAL A 5 -0.41 3.65 7.14
CA VAL A 5 -1.76 3.49 6.61
C VAL A 5 -1.65 3.29 5.10
N TYR A 6 -2.34 2.26 4.60
CA TYR A 6 -2.42 1.97 3.18
C TYR A 6 -3.85 2.25 2.72
N THR A 7 -4.01 3.08 1.70
CA THR A 7 -5.32 3.37 1.10
C THR A 7 -5.30 3.04 -0.38
N ALA A 8 -6.24 2.20 -0.80
CA ALA A 8 -6.43 1.83 -2.19
C ALA A 8 -7.48 2.75 -2.85
N SER A 9 -7.12 3.33 -3.99
CA SER A 9 -7.99 4.15 -4.83
C SER A 9 -8.33 3.34 -6.09
N PRO A 10 -9.48 2.64 -6.13
CA PRO A 10 -9.82 1.73 -7.23
C PRO A 10 -10.05 2.46 -8.55
N GLU A 11 -10.55 3.70 -8.52
CA GLU A 11 -10.79 4.50 -9.74
C GLU A 11 -9.47 4.93 -10.40
N SER A 12 -8.50 5.37 -9.59
CA SER A 12 -7.18 5.81 -10.06
C SER A 12 -6.19 4.67 -10.20
N GLN A 13 -6.56 3.44 -9.80
CA GLN A 13 -5.69 2.27 -9.76
C GLN A 13 -4.39 2.54 -9.00
N GLN A 14 -4.49 3.21 -7.86
CA GLN A 14 -3.34 3.63 -7.06
C GLN A 14 -3.45 3.19 -5.61
N ILE A 15 -2.29 3.00 -4.99
CA ILE A 15 -2.15 2.71 -3.57
C ILE A 15 -1.33 3.84 -2.96
N HIS A 16 -1.94 4.57 -2.04
CA HIS A 16 -1.25 5.60 -1.27
C HIS A 16 -0.78 5.01 0.06
N VAL A 17 0.50 5.22 0.36
CA VAL A 17 1.16 4.82 1.59
C VAL A 17 1.39 6.05 2.44
N TRP A 18 0.83 6.07 3.64
CA TRP A 18 0.91 7.18 4.57
C TRP A 18 1.65 6.78 5.84
N SER A 19 2.55 7.63 6.32
CA SER A 19 3.08 7.56 7.69
C SER A 19 2.09 8.23 8.62
N LEU A 20 1.60 7.52 9.62
CA LEU A 20 0.79 8.07 10.70
C LEU A 20 1.72 8.41 11.87
N GLU A 21 1.93 9.69 12.06
CA GLU A 21 2.72 10.24 13.15
C GLU A 21 1.95 10.19 14.47
N ALA A 22 2.66 10.30 15.59
CA ALA A 22 2.07 10.21 16.93
C ALA A 22 1.08 11.35 17.24
N ASP A 23 1.18 12.48 16.52
CA ASP A 23 0.26 13.61 16.60
C ASP A 23 -0.98 13.43 15.70
N GLY A 24 -1.12 12.27 15.04
CA GLY A 24 -2.24 11.96 14.15
C GLY A 24 -2.07 12.49 12.73
N LYS A 25 -0.94 13.15 12.40
CA LYS A 25 -0.70 13.63 11.04
C LYS A 25 -0.39 12.48 10.10
N LEU A 26 -0.99 12.54 8.92
CA LEU A 26 -0.71 11.64 7.81
C LEU A 26 0.26 12.33 6.85
N THR A 27 1.42 11.73 6.67
CA THR A 27 2.41 12.17 5.68
C THR A 27 2.44 11.18 4.54
N LEU A 28 2.22 11.65 3.30
CA LEU A 28 2.30 10.78 2.13
C LEU A 28 3.76 10.34 1.94
N VAL A 29 3.99 9.02 1.99
CA VAL A 29 5.32 8.41 1.84
C VAL A 29 5.54 7.96 0.41
N GLN A 30 4.53 7.32 -0.18
CA GLN A 30 4.65 6.73 -1.50
C GLN A 30 3.29 6.63 -2.18
N VAL A 31 3.30 6.80 -3.49
CA VAL A 31 2.21 6.42 -4.38
C VAL A 31 2.70 5.26 -5.22
N VAL A 32 1.85 4.25 -5.33
CA VAL A 32 2.11 3.01 -6.04
C VAL A 32 1.03 2.86 -7.09
N ASP A 33 1.43 2.77 -8.36
CA ASP A 33 0.51 2.39 -9.43
C ASP A 33 0.25 0.89 -9.36
N ALA A 34 -1.03 0.55 -9.39
CA ALA A 34 -1.53 -0.80 -9.21
C ALA A 34 -2.03 -1.31 -10.57
N PRO A 35 -1.73 -2.57 -10.97
CA PRO A 35 -2.05 -3.08 -12.30
C PRO A 35 -3.55 -3.39 -12.53
N GLY A 36 -4.46 -2.74 -11.79
CA GLY A 36 -5.90 -2.93 -11.89
C GLY A 36 -6.67 -2.39 -10.68
N GLN A 37 -7.98 -2.69 -10.63
CA GLN A 37 -8.81 -2.35 -9.47
C GLN A 37 -8.36 -3.15 -8.24
N VAL A 38 -7.78 -2.42 -7.28
CA VAL A 38 -7.36 -2.94 -5.97
C VAL A 38 -8.61 -3.33 -5.17
N GLN A 39 -8.67 -4.58 -4.74
CA GLN A 39 -9.65 -5.15 -3.81
C GLN A 39 -8.91 -5.76 -2.59
N PRO A 40 -9.60 -6.28 -1.55
CA PRO A 40 -9.22 -6.08 -0.15
C PRO A 40 -7.74 -6.37 0.15
N MET A 41 -7.13 -5.42 0.87
CA MET A 41 -5.72 -5.47 1.26
C MET A 41 -5.59 -6.18 2.61
N VAL A 42 -4.71 -7.16 2.70
CA VAL A 42 -4.41 -7.86 3.96
C VAL A 42 -2.93 -7.70 4.28
N VAL A 43 -2.65 -7.10 5.44
CA VAL A 43 -1.30 -7.01 5.98
C VAL A 43 -0.95 -8.36 6.62
N SER A 44 0.19 -8.93 6.26
CA SER A 44 0.69 -10.15 6.90
C SER A 44 0.85 -9.96 8.42
N PRO A 45 0.64 -11.01 9.25
CA PRO A 45 0.83 -10.93 10.70
C PRO A 45 2.25 -10.50 11.09
N THR A 46 3.22 -10.88 10.27
CA THR A 46 4.65 -10.53 10.43
C THR A 46 4.98 -9.11 9.99
N ARG A 47 4.04 -8.38 9.34
CA ARG A 47 4.20 -7.01 8.82
C ARG A 47 5.34 -6.84 7.80
N ASN A 48 5.78 -7.92 7.19
CA ASN A 48 6.82 -7.88 6.16
C ASN A 48 6.22 -7.66 4.77
N PHE A 49 5.04 -8.22 4.53
CA PHE A 49 4.33 -8.16 3.25
C PHE A 49 2.89 -7.70 3.42
N CYS A 50 2.39 -6.99 2.41
CA CYS A 50 0.99 -6.67 2.23
C CYS A 50 0.50 -7.43 1.01
N THR A 51 -0.48 -8.30 1.20
CA THR A 51 -1.07 -9.08 0.11
C THR A 51 -2.25 -8.27 -0.42
N LEU A 52 -2.21 -8.00 -1.72
CA LEU A 52 -3.22 -7.22 -2.42
C LEU A 52 -3.91 -8.12 -3.44
N ALA A 53 -5.24 -8.20 -3.33
CA ALA A 53 -6.05 -8.83 -4.37
C ALA A 53 -6.43 -7.78 -5.40
N PHE A 54 -6.28 -8.09 -6.68
CA PHE A 54 -6.82 -7.31 -7.78
C PHE A 54 -8.01 -8.05 -8.36
N VAL A 55 -8.95 -7.32 -8.96
CA VAL A 55 -9.87 -7.91 -9.93
C VAL A 55 -8.99 -8.53 -11.03
N ARG A 56 -8.76 -9.84 -10.93
CA ARG A 56 -8.01 -10.71 -11.87
C ARG A 56 -6.49 -10.86 -11.67
N SER A 57 -5.88 -10.38 -10.58
CA SER A 57 -4.45 -10.65 -10.29
C SER A 57 -4.16 -10.63 -8.77
N PHE A 58 -3.06 -11.23 -8.34
CA PHE A 58 -2.58 -11.13 -6.96
C PHE A 58 -1.17 -10.53 -6.97
N ALA A 59 -0.93 -9.49 -6.18
CA ALA A 59 0.42 -8.97 -5.97
C ALA A 59 0.79 -9.00 -4.48
N CYS A 60 2.01 -9.43 -4.19
CA CYS A 60 2.60 -9.39 -2.87
C CYS A 60 3.53 -8.18 -2.80
N TRP A 61 3.19 -7.19 -1.98
CA TRP A 61 3.96 -5.96 -1.86
C TRP A 61 4.79 -5.95 -0.58
N PRO A 62 6.12 -5.75 -0.63
CA PRO A 62 6.94 -5.63 0.57
C PRO A 62 6.69 -4.30 1.29
N ILE A 63 6.38 -4.36 2.59
CA ILE A 63 6.05 -3.18 3.43
C ILE A 63 7.24 -2.22 3.62
N ALA A 64 8.46 -2.69 3.33
CA ALA A 64 9.70 -1.93 3.57
C ALA A 64 10.36 -1.34 2.30
N SER A 65 9.85 -1.59 1.09
CA SER A 65 10.57 -1.15 -0.11
C SER A 65 10.31 0.32 -0.44
N ARG A 66 11.18 1.21 0.08
CA ARG A 66 11.41 2.53 -0.53
C ARG A 66 11.83 2.31 -1.98
N ARG A 67 11.01 2.82 -2.92
CA ARG A 67 11.19 2.79 -4.39
C ARG A 67 11.07 1.41 -5.03
N ILE A 68 9.94 1.21 -5.71
CA ILE A 68 9.95 0.60 -7.05
C ILE A 68 9.02 1.47 -7.91
N THR A 69 9.57 2.55 -8.44
CA THR A 69 9.03 3.21 -9.62
C THR A 69 9.36 2.36 -10.83
N GLY A 70 8.33 1.95 -11.57
CA GLY A 70 8.38 1.69 -13.00
C GLY A 70 9.17 0.46 -13.48
N ARG A 71 8.44 -0.50 -14.02
CA ARG A 71 8.80 -1.03 -15.33
C ARG A 71 7.56 -1.27 -16.16
#